data_AF-A0A101IQ23-F1
#
_entry.id   AF-A0A101IQ23-F1
#
_cell.length_a   1.000
_cell.length_b   1.000
_cell.length_c   1.000
_cell.angle_alpha   90.00
_cell.angle_beta   90.00
_cell.angle_gamma   90.00
#
_symmetry.space_group_name_H-M   'P 1'
#
loop_
_entity.id
_entity.type
_entity.pdbx_description
1 polymer ?
#
loop_
_entity_poly.entity_id
_entity_poly.type
_entity_poly.pdbx_seq_one_letter_code
_entity_poly.pdbx_strand_id
1 'polypeptide(L)'
;MSSRRTSGLILLLGLLLAAPAAATYAGDKPLSSVFYDEFRGGYVYTVGNSTYSGAINPGGQYTVAFDPELPADATVRYQRLYVYWAWSKLDQSAIYPVLSLTRTDTGEHLTEAGRYTDSKGFASQNDFFSGMDIFTTADLNPGTNSFAVVLENNATDNRTFVVQGIGLLTVYESPESPEAIVWVSEGADLLYNSYGITPVMASSRVDFPGTIDRSGLESAELFLVAPSGGYTREKIPVINRLFFNREGTGSMPSFFETILSALFPGSNGKEWANV
;
A
#
# COMPACT_ATOMS: atom_id res chain seq x y z
N MET A 1 11.61 34.57 62.33
CA MET A 1 10.87 33.59 61.49
C MET A 1 10.08 34.35 60.44
N SER A 2 10.54 34.36 59.18
CA SER A 2 9.70 34.51 57.98
C SER A 2 10.65 34.47 56.77
N SER A 3 10.74 33.29 56.18
CA SER A 3 11.41 32.98 54.93
C SER A 3 10.66 33.65 53.77
N ARG A 4 11.36 34.37 52.90
CA ARG A 4 10.88 34.63 51.52
C ARG A 4 11.96 34.19 50.55
N ARG A 5 11.67 33.03 49.96
CA ARG A 5 12.44 32.34 48.92
C ARG A 5 12.55 33.23 47.67
N THR A 6 13.77 33.57 47.33
CA THR A 6 14.21 33.76 45.94
C THR A 6 14.30 32.38 45.29
N SER A 7 13.75 32.21 44.10
CA SER A 7 14.25 31.35 42.99
C SER A 7 13.11 30.91 42.06
N GLY A 8 13.37 31.03 40.75
CA GLY A 8 12.78 30.13 39.75
C GLY A 8 11.88 30.78 38.71
N LEU A 9 12.42 31.63 37.84
CA LEU A 9 11.83 31.82 36.51
C LEU A 9 12.76 31.15 35.50
N ILE A 10 12.49 29.87 35.20
CA ILE A 10 13.10 29.17 34.07
C ILE A 10 12.02 29.14 32.98
N LEU A 11 12.10 30.07 32.04
CA LEU A 11 11.37 29.99 30.78
C LEU A 11 12.18 29.06 29.85
N LEU A 12 11.78 27.79 29.75
CA LEU A 12 12.29 26.89 28.72
C LEU A 12 11.51 27.16 27.42
N LEU A 13 12.12 27.87 26.49
CA LEU A 13 11.62 28.00 25.12
C LEU A 13 11.93 26.67 24.37
N GLY A 14 11.02 25.72 24.45
CA GLY A 14 11.03 24.52 23.61
C GLY A 14 10.54 24.86 22.20
N LEU A 15 11.41 25.43 21.36
CA LEU A 15 11.20 25.45 19.91
C LEU A 15 11.41 24.03 19.38
N LEU A 16 10.36 23.21 19.46
CA LEU A 16 10.21 22.04 18.60
C LEU A 16 10.07 22.56 17.17
N LEU A 17 11.20 22.65 16.47
CA LEU A 17 11.22 22.65 15.01
C LEU A 17 10.71 21.27 14.57
N ALA A 18 9.40 21.10 14.53
CA ALA A 18 8.81 20.13 13.63
C ALA A 18 9.14 20.63 12.22
N ALA A 19 10.24 20.12 11.65
CA ALA A 19 10.42 20.24 10.22
C ALA A 19 9.14 19.71 9.58
N PRO A 20 8.51 20.44 8.64
CA PRO A 20 7.44 19.84 7.86
C PRO A 20 8.02 18.55 7.29
N ALA A 21 7.38 17.41 7.56
CA ALA A 21 7.67 16.19 6.85
C ALA A 21 7.42 16.51 5.37
N ALA A 22 8.48 16.84 4.65
CA ALA A 22 8.41 17.11 3.24
C ALA A 22 8.19 15.74 2.60
N ALA A 23 6.93 15.42 2.34
CA ALA A 23 6.61 14.32 1.44
C ALA A 23 7.31 14.60 0.10
N THR A 24 7.80 13.56 -0.55
CA THR A 24 8.42 13.68 -1.87
C THR A 24 7.95 12.47 -2.66
N TYR A 25 7.95 12.53 -4.00
CA TYR A 25 7.79 11.32 -4.82
C TYR A 25 8.94 10.27 -4.64
N ALA A 26 9.72 10.39 -3.57
CA ALA A 26 10.72 9.44 -3.19
C ALA A 26 10.06 8.25 -2.49
N GLY A 27 10.69 7.08 -2.57
CA GLY A 27 10.28 5.89 -1.83
C GLY A 27 10.60 6.00 -0.35
N ASP A 28 9.89 6.90 0.34
CA ASP A 28 10.08 7.20 1.77
C ASP A 28 8.96 6.65 2.66
N LYS A 29 7.98 5.96 2.06
CA LYS A 29 6.88 5.28 2.77
C LYS A 29 6.87 3.78 2.47
N PRO A 30 7.89 3.03 2.93
CA PRO A 30 7.98 1.61 2.67
C PRO A 30 6.78 0.85 3.22
N LEU A 31 6.42 -0.24 2.53
CA LEU A 31 5.37 -1.14 3.00
C LEU A 31 5.80 -1.80 4.32
N SER A 32 4.84 -1.99 5.22
CA SER A 32 5.05 -2.62 6.52
C SER A 32 4.37 -3.99 6.55
N SER A 33 5.09 -5.00 7.05
CA SER A 33 4.51 -6.34 7.24
C SER A 33 3.42 -6.32 8.31
N VAL A 34 2.25 -6.86 8.00
CA VAL A 34 1.07 -6.91 8.86
C VAL A 34 0.57 -8.33 9.12
N PHE A 35 1.01 -9.29 8.33
CA PHE A 35 0.76 -10.71 8.52
C PHE A 35 2.00 -11.50 8.12
N TYR A 36 2.36 -12.45 8.96
CA TYR A 36 3.41 -13.42 8.68
C TYR A 36 3.03 -14.73 9.34
N ASP A 37 3.05 -15.82 8.59
CA ASP A 37 2.81 -17.15 9.12
C ASP A 37 3.36 -18.25 8.20
N GLU A 38 3.55 -19.44 8.75
CA GLU A 38 3.98 -20.66 8.07
C GLU A 38 2.94 -21.76 8.32
N PHE A 39 2.25 -22.20 7.28
CA PHE A 39 1.13 -23.13 7.37
C PHE A 39 0.85 -23.79 6.00
N ARG A 40 -0.06 -24.77 5.97
CA ARG A 40 -0.55 -25.38 4.72
C ARG A 40 -1.68 -24.55 4.14
N GLY A 41 -1.47 -23.90 3.01
CA GLY A 41 -2.47 -23.00 2.44
C GLY A 41 -1.89 -21.99 1.48
N GLY A 42 -2.60 -20.88 1.30
CA GLY A 42 -2.22 -19.86 0.35
C GLY A 42 -3.05 -18.60 0.50
N TYR A 43 -3.20 -17.88 -0.60
CA TYR A 43 -3.99 -16.65 -0.63
C TYR A 43 -4.81 -16.54 -1.91
N VAL A 44 -5.87 -15.75 -1.85
CA VAL A 44 -6.65 -15.27 -3.00
C VAL A 44 -6.64 -13.75 -2.95
N TYR A 45 -6.25 -13.13 -4.05
CA TYR A 45 -6.45 -11.72 -4.29
C TYR A 45 -7.35 -11.52 -5.50
N THR A 46 -8.35 -10.65 -5.39
CA THR A 46 -9.20 -10.27 -6.51
C THR A 46 -9.66 -8.82 -6.40
N VAL A 47 -9.83 -8.16 -7.53
CA VAL A 47 -10.49 -6.84 -7.60
C VAL A 47 -11.97 -6.97 -7.95
N GLY A 48 -12.49 -8.19 -8.08
CA GLY A 48 -13.86 -8.43 -8.53
C GLY A 48 -14.12 -7.74 -9.87
N ASN A 49 -15.22 -7.00 -9.96
CA ASN A 49 -15.54 -6.17 -11.13
C ASN A 49 -15.07 -4.70 -11.00
N SER A 50 -14.13 -4.41 -10.10
CA SER A 50 -13.70 -3.03 -9.84
C SER A 50 -13.04 -2.39 -11.07
N THR A 51 -13.39 -1.12 -11.31
CA THR A 51 -12.84 -0.25 -12.34
C THR A 51 -12.46 1.12 -11.77
N TYR A 52 -11.85 1.97 -12.60
CA TYR A 52 -11.66 3.36 -12.24
C TYR A 52 -13.01 4.08 -12.08
N SER A 53 -13.28 4.67 -10.90
CA SER A 53 -14.60 5.25 -10.59
C SER A 53 -14.86 6.60 -11.26
N GLY A 54 -13.81 7.30 -11.70
CA GLY A 54 -13.89 8.76 -11.88
C GLY A 54 -14.07 9.50 -10.55
N ALA A 55 -14.31 10.82 -10.61
CA ALA A 55 -14.48 11.63 -9.40
C ALA A 55 -15.79 11.30 -8.68
N ILE A 56 -15.68 10.92 -7.41
CA ILE A 56 -16.81 10.67 -6.53
C ILE A 56 -17.11 11.95 -5.76
N ASN A 57 -18.25 12.56 -6.07
CA ASN A 57 -18.76 13.73 -5.36
C ASN A 57 -19.30 13.35 -3.98
N PRO A 58 -19.48 14.31 -3.06
CA PRO A 58 -20.15 14.07 -1.78
C PRO A 58 -21.53 13.43 -1.96
N GLY A 59 -21.82 12.39 -1.18
CA GLY A 59 -23.01 11.53 -1.33
C GLY A 59 -22.99 10.61 -2.55
N GLY A 60 -21.92 10.65 -3.35
CA GLY A 60 -21.71 9.73 -4.46
C GLY A 60 -21.30 8.35 -3.97
N GLN A 61 -21.70 7.33 -4.72
CA GLN A 61 -21.42 5.92 -4.39
C GLN A 61 -20.65 5.22 -5.51
N TYR A 62 -19.88 4.20 -5.13
CA TYR A 62 -19.15 3.32 -6.04
C TYR A 62 -19.27 1.87 -5.55
N THR A 63 -19.81 0.98 -6.38
CA THR A 63 -20.13 -0.41 -6.01
C THR A 63 -19.20 -1.39 -6.69
N VAL A 64 -18.71 -2.38 -5.94
CA VAL A 64 -17.87 -3.46 -6.46
C VAL A 64 -18.45 -4.80 -6.00
N ALA A 65 -18.62 -5.72 -6.94
CA ALA A 65 -19.02 -7.09 -6.70
C ALA A 65 -17.79 -8.02 -6.75
N PHE A 66 -17.78 -8.99 -5.83
CA PHE A 66 -16.72 -9.99 -5.65
C PHE A 66 -17.32 -11.39 -5.67
N ASP A 67 -16.58 -12.32 -6.27
CA ASP A 67 -16.89 -13.75 -6.29
C ASP A 67 -15.61 -14.60 -6.02
N PRO A 68 -14.85 -14.37 -4.93
CA PRO A 68 -13.69 -15.20 -4.61
C PRO A 68 -14.09 -16.65 -4.34
N GLU A 69 -13.23 -17.57 -4.78
CA GLU A 69 -13.35 -18.99 -4.52
C GLU A 69 -12.25 -19.43 -3.53
N LEU A 70 -12.66 -20.07 -2.44
CA LEU A 70 -11.75 -20.67 -1.46
C LEU A 70 -11.82 -22.20 -1.55
N PRO A 71 -10.73 -22.93 -1.23
CA PRO A 71 -10.78 -24.39 -1.14
C PRO A 71 -11.88 -24.91 -0.22
N ALA A 72 -12.38 -26.11 -0.49
CA ALA A 72 -13.51 -26.72 0.22
C ALA A 72 -13.24 -26.99 1.72
N ASP A 73 -11.97 -27.08 2.10
CA ASP A 73 -11.45 -27.29 3.45
C ASP A 73 -10.80 -26.03 4.05
N ALA A 74 -11.01 -24.87 3.42
CA ALA A 74 -10.33 -23.64 3.79
C ALA A 74 -10.79 -23.06 5.15
N THR A 75 -9.83 -22.58 5.92
CA THR A 75 -10.05 -21.74 7.10
C THR A 75 -9.36 -20.40 6.89
N VAL A 76 -10.11 -19.29 6.96
CA VAL A 76 -9.55 -17.94 6.78
C VAL A 76 -8.63 -17.59 7.95
N ARG A 77 -7.41 -17.16 7.63
CA ARG A 77 -6.37 -16.75 8.59
C ARG A 77 -6.21 -15.23 8.64
N TYR A 78 -6.39 -14.57 7.50
CA TYR A 78 -6.29 -13.13 7.37
C TYR A 78 -7.14 -12.64 6.20
N GLN A 79 -7.85 -11.52 6.37
CA GLN A 79 -8.71 -10.98 5.33
C GLN A 79 -8.79 -9.45 5.42
N ARG A 80 -8.71 -8.78 4.27
CA ARG A 80 -8.85 -7.32 4.13
C ARG A 80 -9.49 -6.92 2.81
N LEU A 81 -10.25 -5.83 2.87
CA LEU A 81 -10.62 -5.04 1.71
C LEU A 81 -9.72 -3.80 1.65
N TYR A 82 -9.18 -3.52 0.47
CA TYR A 82 -8.29 -2.41 0.20
C TYR A 82 -8.94 -1.46 -0.80
N VAL A 83 -9.20 -0.22 -0.39
CA VAL A 83 -9.70 0.83 -1.26
C VAL A 83 -8.53 1.68 -1.71
N TYR A 84 -8.11 1.53 -2.96
CA TYR A 84 -7.03 2.33 -3.55
C TYR A 84 -7.62 3.62 -4.13
N TRP A 85 -7.23 4.77 -3.58
CA TRP A 85 -7.78 6.06 -3.96
C TRP A 85 -6.69 7.08 -4.30
N ALA A 86 -7.06 8.06 -5.11
CA ALA A 86 -6.17 9.14 -5.52
C ALA A 86 -6.90 10.47 -5.62
N TRP A 87 -6.10 11.54 -5.74
CA TRP A 87 -6.58 12.90 -6.02
C TRP A 87 -7.62 13.42 -5.03
N SER A 88 -7.49 13.05 -3.75
CA SER A 88 -8.41 13.52 -2.72
C SER A 88 -8.17 15.00 -2.42
N LYS A 89 -9.17 15.83 -2.70
CA LYS A 89 -9.06 17.28 -2.69
C LYS A 89 -10.36 17.98 -2.32
N LEU A 90 -10.22 19.15 -1.70
CA LEU A 90 -11.26 20.18 -1.61
C LEU A 90 -10.76 21.38 -2.41
N ASP A 91 -11.45 21.70 -3.50
CA ASP A 91 -11.01 22.68 -4.50
C ASP A 91 -9.61 22.38 -5.06
N GLN A 92 -8.60 23.14 -4.62
CA GLN A 92 -7.18 23.00 -4.99
C GLN A 92 -6.29 22.65 -3.79
N SER A 93 -6.89 22.22 -2.69
CA SER A 93 -6.18 21.82 -1.48
C SER A 93 -6.26 20.31 -1.30
N ALA A 94 -5.13 19.68 -0.98
CA ALA A 94 -5.09 18.30 -0.53
C ALA A 94 -5.91 18.14 0.75
N ILE A 95 -6.76 17.11 0.80
CA ILE A 95 -7.53 16.78 1.99
C ILE A 95 -7.79 15.28 2.03
N TYR A 96 -7.84 14.69 3.22
CA TYR A 96 -8.17 13.28 3.34
C TYR A 96 -9.62 13.00 2.92
N PRO A 97 -9.87 11.86 2.24
CA PRO A 97 -11.22 11.47 1.89
C PRO A 97 -11.99 11.07 3.16
N VAL A 98 -13.30 11.24 3.11
CA VAL A 98 -14.23 10.73 4.13
C VAL A 98 -15.09 9.70 3.42
N LEU A 99 -14.86 8.43 3.70
CA LEU A 99 -15.56 7.35 3.01
C LEU A 99 -15.98 6.26 3.99
N SER A 100 -17.00 5.50 3.63
CA SER A 100 -17.38 4.26 4.30
C SER A 100 -17.59 3.16 3.27
N LEU A 101 -17.44 1.92 3.73
CA LEU A 101 -17.81 0.72 2.97
C LEU A 101 -18.96 0.01 3.67
N THR A 102 -19.96 -0.38 2.89
CA THR A 102 -21.08 -1.20 3.37
C THR A 102 -21.19 -2.47 2.54
N ARG A 103 -21.34 -3.62 3.19
CA ARG A 103 -21.68 -4.88 2.53
C ARG A 103 -23.16 -4.95 2.23
N THR A 104 -23.49 -5.29 0.98
CA THR A 104 -24.88 -5.32 0.50
C THR A 104 -25.67 -6.55 0.94
N ASP A 105 -24.97 -7.67 1.13
CA ASP A 105 -25.55 -8.95 1.52
C ASP A 105 -25.92 -9.00 3.01
N THR A 106 -25.13 -8.34 3.86
CA THR A 106 -25.33 -8.29 5.31
C THR A 106 -25.90 -6.95 5.81
N GLY A 107 -25.77 -5.87 5.01
CA GLY A 107 -26.04 -4.50 5.45
C GLY A 107 -24.99 -3.95 6.42
N GLU A 108 -23.88 -4.67 6.64
CA GLU A 108 -22.86 -4.30 7.60
C GLU A 108 -22.05 -3.08 7.12
N HIS A 109 -21.88 -2.10 8.00
CA HIS A 109 -20.89 -1.04 7.83
C HIS A 109 -19.51 -1.57 8.25
N LEU A 110 -18.60 -1.72 7.29
CA LEU A 110 -17.29 -2.29 7.53
C LEU A 110 -16.43 -1.35 8.38
N THR A 111 -15.69 -1.94 9.32
CA THR A 111 -14.78 -1.19 10.20
C THR A 111 -13.47 -0.89 9.47
N GLU A 112 -13.10 0.39 9.42
CA GLU A 112 -11.78 0.83 8.96
C GLU A 112 -10.69 0.33 9.91
N ALA A 113 -9.75 -0.45 9.38
CA ALA A 113 -8.60 -0.98 10.11
C ALA A 113 -7.39 -0.04 10.07
N GLY A 114 -7.33 0.84 9.07
CA GLY A 114 -6.23 1.77 8.90
C GLY A 114 -6.24 2.48 7.55
N ARG A 115 -5.34 3.45 7.42
CA ARG A 115 -5.15 4.27 6.23
C ARG A 115 -3.67 4.56 6.02
N TYR A 116 -3.20 4.37 4.80
CA TYR A 116 -1.89 4.81 4.34
C TYR A 116 -2.06 5.89 3.28
N THR A 117 -1.26 6.95 3.37
CA THR A 117 -1.39 8.09 2.45
C THR A 117 -0.05 8.67 2.06
N ASP A 118 0.00 9.14 0.82
CA ASP A 118 1.13 9.86 0.29
C ASP A 118 0.73 11.02 -0.63
N SER A 119 1.68 11.91 -0.87
CA SER A 119 1.55 13.10 -1.70
C SER A 119 2.86 13.40 -2.40
N LYS A 120 2.82 14.21 -3.45
CA LYS A 120 4.02 14.65 -4.17
C LYS A 120 4.94 15.47 -3.27
N GLY A 121 4.32 16.21 -2.34
CA GLY A 121 4.92 17.01 -1.27
C GLY A 121 5.92 18.09 -1.71
N PHE A 122 5.82 18.50 -2.98
CA PHE A 122 6.26 19.82 -3.43
C PHE A 122 5.04 20.63 -3.85
N ALA A 123 5.10 21.95 -3.67
CA ALA A 123 4.03 22.87 -4.02
C ALA A 123 3.77 22.88 -5.55
N SER A 124 2.99 21.90 -6.00
CA SER A 124 2.48 21.78 -7.37
C SER A 124 0.98 22.06 -7.37
N GLN A 125 0.45 22.54 -8.50
CA GLN A 125 -0.99 22.81 -8.64
C GLN A 125 -1.88 21.59 -8.41
N ASN A 126 -1.34 20.37 -8.48
CA ASN A 126 -2.08 19.13 -8.31
C ASN A 126 -1.42 18.21 -7.27
N ASP A 127 -0.84 18.78 -6.21
CA ASP A 127 -0.35 17.99 -5.07
C ASP A 127 -1.51 17.63 -4.16
N PHE A 128 -2.16 16.50 -4.45
CA PHE A 128 -3.29 15.96 -3.70
C PHE A 128 -2.92 14.61 -3.11
N PHE A 129 -3.58 14.23 -2.01
CA PHE A 129 -3.34 12.94 -1.40
C PHE A 129 -3.78 11.81 -2.31
N SER A 130 -3.00 10.73 -2.28
CA SER A 130 -3.34 9.40 -2.78
C SER A 130 -3.03 8.38 -1.70
N GLY A 131 -3.69 7.23 -1.71
CA GLY A 131 -3.54 6.31 -0.59
C GLY A 131 -4.36 5.04 -0.72
N MET A 132 -4.37 4.31 0.39
CA MET A 132 -5.10 3.08 0.57
C MET A 132 -5.80 3.10 1.92
N ASP A 133 -7.11 2.91 1.90
CA ASP A 133 -7.90 2.64 3.10
C ASP A 133 -8.14 1.15 3.23
N ILE A 134 -8.14 0.68 4.46
CA ILE A 134 -8.17 -0.73 4.80
C ILE A 134 -9.43 -1.00 5.60
N PHE A 135 -10.22 -1.97 5.17
CA PHE A 135 -11.43 -2.39 5.85
C PHE A 135 -11.31 -3.85 6.28
N THR A 136 -11.75 -4.10 7.51
CA THR A 136 -12.01 -5.46 7.97
C THR A 136 -13.25 -6.01 7.29
N THR A 137 -13.26 -7.31 7.06
CA THR A 137 -14.41 -8.06 6.56
C THR A 137 -14.29 -9.49 7.10
N ALA A 138 -15.42 -10.18 7.17
CA ALA A 138 -15.53 -11.52 7.74
C ALA A 138 -16.44 -12.40 6.87
N ASP A 139 -16.72 -13.60 7.35
CA ASP A 139 -17.76 -14.48 6.82
C ASP A 139 -17.53 -15.00 5.39
N LEU A 140 -16.27 -15.09 4.95
CA LEU A 140 -15.94 -15.94 3.80
C LEU A 140 -15.89 -17.40 4.23
N ASN A 141 -16.54 -18.24 3.45
CA ASN A 141 -16.67 -19.67 3.67
C ASN A 141 -15.93 -20.45 2.56
N PRO A 142 -15.64 -21.74 2.77
CA PRO A 142 -15.21 -22.62 1.69
C PRO A 142 -16.12 -22.56 0.47
N GLY A 143 -15.53 -22.61 -0.74
CA GLY A 143 -16.23 -22.47 -2.02
C GLY A 143 -16.38 -21.02 -2.49
N THR A 144 -17.36 -20.79 -3.37
CA THR A 144 -17.63 -19.47 -3.96
C THR A 144 -18.36 -18.55 -2.98
N ASN A 145 -17.85 -17.33 -2.80
CA ASN A 145 -18.47 -16.31 -1.95
C ASN A 145 -18.87 -15.10 -2.79
N SER A 146 -20.17 -14.94 -3.06
CA SER A 146 -20.69 -13.82 -3.85
C SER A 146 -21.21 -12.70 -2.95
N PHE A 147 -20.60 -11.52 -3.03
CA PHE A 147 -21.07 -10.33 -2.31
C PHE A 147 -20.67 -9.04 -3.03
N ALA A 148 -21.30 -7.92 -2.66
CA ALA A 148 -20.89 -6.61 -3.14
C ALA A 148 -20.70 -5.62 -1.99
N VAL A 149 -19.78 -4.69 -2.19
CA VAL A 149 -19.54 -3.56 -1.29
C VAL A 149 -19.91 -2.25 -1.98
N VAL A 150 -20.52 -1.35 -1.22
CA VAL A 150 -20.83 0.01 -1.64
C VAL A 150 -19.91 0.95 -0.86
N LEU A 151 -19.05 1.65 -1.60
CA LEU A 151 -18.31 2.79 -1.09
C LEU A 151 -19.18 4.04 -1.21
N GLU A 152 -19.20 4.88 -0.18
CA GLU A 152 -19.84 6.20 -0.20
C GLU A 152 -18.84 7.29 0.19
N ASN A 153 -18.88 8.43 -0.50
CA ASN A 153 -18.19 9.65 -0.07
C ASN A 153 -19.07 10.39 0.95
N ASN A 154 -18.75 10.23 2.23
CA ASN A 154 -19.52 10.77 3.36
C ASN A 154 -19.15 12.23 3.71
N ALA A 155 -18.43 12.92 2.84
CA ALA A 155 -18.09 14.31 3.10
C ALA A 155 -19.34 15.20 3.15
N THR A 156 -19.34 16.17 4.05
CA THR A 156 -20.38 17.21 4.14
C THR A 156 -19.99 18.50 3.40
N ASP A 157 -18.76 18.57 2.89
CA ASP A 157 -18.25 19.64 2.03
C ASP A 157 -18.05 19.12 0.60
N ASN A 158 -17.57 19.97 -0.32
CA ASN A 158 -17.42 19.63 -1.73
C ASN A 158 -16.17 18.80 -2.08
N ARG A 159 -15.56 18.10 -1.12
CA ARG A 159 -14.35 17.31 -1.41
C ARG A 159 -14.67 16.12 -2.32
N THR A 160 -13.72 15.82 -3.19
CA THR A 160 -13.81 14.71 -4.15
C THR A 160 -12.54 13.89 -4.11
N PHE A 161 -12.65 12.62 -4.51
CA PHE A 161 -11.53 11.73 -4.75
C PHE A 161 -11.92 10.74 -5.85
N VAL A 162 -10.94 10.00 -6.35
CA VAL A 162 -11.17 8.89 -7.29
C VAL A 162 -10.78 7.59 -6.63
N VAL A 163 -11.50 6.51 -6.96
CA VAL A 163 -11.13 5.14 -6.60
C VAL A 163 -10.49 4.50 -7.84
N GLN A 164 -9.26 4.03 -7.68
CA GLN A 164 -8.53 3.30 -8.71
C GLN A 164 -8.93 1.83 -8.75
N GLY A 165 -9.38 1.29 -7.62
CA GLY A 165 -9.96 -0.03 -7.49
C GLY A 165 -10.23 -0.37 -6.02
N ILE A 166 -11.03 -1.40 -5.79
CA ILE A 166 -11.18 -2.05 -4.48
C ILE A 166 -10.74 -3.49 -4.63
N GLY A 167 -9.74 -3.90 -3.85
CA GLY A 167 -9.22 -5.27 -3.82
C GLY A 167 -9.64 -6.01 -2.57
N LEU A 168 -9.84 -7.32 -2.68
CA LEU A 168 -10.04 -8.24 -1.58
C LEU A 168 -8.82 -9.16 -1.51
N LEU A 169 -8.18 -9.22 -0.34
CA LEU A 169 -7.16 -10.22 -0.01
C LEU A 169 -7.70 -11.16 1.05
N THR A 170 -7.56 -12.46 0.81
CA THR A 170 -7.85 -13.52 1.78
C THR A 170 -6.69 -14.49 1.84
N VAL A 171 -6.08 -14.66 3.01
CA VAL A 171 -5.12 -15.72 3.30
C VAL A 171 -5.88 -16.84 4.01
N TYR A 172 -5.71 -18.07 3.54
CA TYR A 172 -6.45 -19.23 4.03
C TYR A 172 -5.50 -20.40 4.31
N GLU A 173 -5.78 -21.14 5.36
CA GLU A 173 -5.22 -22.46 5.61
C GLU A 173 -6.11 -23.53 4.96
N SER A 174 -5.52 -24.57 4.38
CA SER A 174 -6.20 -25.70 3.78
C SER A 174 -5.29 -26.93 3.93
N PRO A 175 -5.69 -27.97 4.68
CA PRO A 175 -4.88 -29.16 4.91
C PRO A 175 -4.34 -29.84 3.64
N GLU A 176 -5.12 -29.81 2.56
CA GLU A 176 -4.74 -30.40 1.26
C GLU A 176 -3.77 -29.52 0.44
N SER A 177 -3.53 -28.29 0.88
CA SER A 177 -2.58 -27.37 0.23
C SER A 177 -1.12 -27.66 0.61
N PRO A 178 -0.15 -27.26 -0.24
CA PRO A 178 1.26 -27.29 0.10
C PRO A 178 1.57 -26.42 1.33
N GLU A 179 2.68 -26.72 2.00
CA GLU A 179 3.26 -25.83 3.01
C GLU A 179 3.75 -24.54 2.35
N ALA A 180 3.40 -23.41 2.96
CA ALA A 180 3.70 -22.09 2.45
C ALA A 180 4.17 -21.17 3.59
N ILE A 181 5.08 -20.27 3.26
CA ILE A 181 5.45 -19.14 4.11
C ILE A 181 4.84 -17.89 3.48
N VAL A 182 3.96 -17.21 4.22
CA VAL A 182 3.17 -16.09 3.69
C VAL A 182 3.51 -14.81 4.44
N TRP A 183 3.83 -13.75 3.69
CA TRP A 183 3.92 -12.39 4.20
C TRP A 183 2.88 -11.52 3.50
N VAL A 184 2.19 -10.68 4.28
CA VAL A 184 1.38 -9.58 3.74
C VAL A 184 1.96 -8.28 4.23
N SER A 185 2.20 -7.36 3.31
CA SER A 185 2.68 -6.02 3.61
C SER A 185 1.70 -4.97 3.09
N GLU A 186 1.43 -3.97 3.93
CA GLU A 186 0.52 -2.87 3.62
C GLU A 186 1.26 -1.54 3.64
N GLY A 187 0.80 -0.59 2.82
CA GLY A 187 1.38 0.74 2.72
C GLY A 187 0.88 1.48 1.48
N ALA A 188 1.33 2.73 1.33
CA ALA A 188 1.09 3.53 0.15
C ALA A 188 2.28 4.47 -0.06
N ASP A 189 2.98 4.28 -1.17
CA ASP A 189 4.19 5.02 -1.54
C ASP A 189 4.02 5.52 -2.98
N LEU A 190 3.97 6.84 -3.17
CA LEU A 190 3.70 7.46 -4.46
C LEU A 190 5.02 7.75 -5.16
N LEU A 191 5.47 6.83 -6.01
CA LEU A 191 6.75 6.95 -6.72
C LEU A 191 6.63 7.68 -8.06
N TYR A 192 7.49 8.67 -8.29
CA TYR A 192 7.56 9.37 -9.58
C TYR A 192 8.92 10.05 -9.81
N ASN A 193 9.66 9.62 -10.84
CA ASN A 193 11.02 10.08 -11.13
C ASN A 193 11.10 11.37 -11.97
N SER A 194 10.31 12.39 -11.61
CA SER A 194 10.30 13.69 -12.28
C SER A 194 10.56 14.83 -11.28
N TYR A 195 10.58 16.08 -11.74
CA TYR A 195 10.76 17.26 -10.89
C TYR A 195 12.03 17.22 -10.01
N GLY A 196 13.13 16.68 -10.53
CA GLY A 196 14.39 16.55 -9.81
C GLY A 196 14.51 15.29 -8.94
N ILE A 197 13.48 14.43 -8.93
CA ILE A 197 13.52 13.14 -8.26
C ILE A 197 14.19 12.12 -9.19
N THR A 198 15.32 11.57 -8.76
CA THR A 198 16.04 10.54 -9.53
C THR A 198 15.32 9.18 -9.41
N PRO A 199 15.55 8.23 -10.32
CA PRO A 199 15.01 6.87 -10.18
C PRO A 199 15.37 6.20 -8.85
N VAL A 200 16.58 6.45 -8.32
CA VAL A 200 17.02 5.92 -7.03
C VAL A 200 16.21 6.52 -5.88
N MET A 201 15.86 7.81 -5.96
CA MET A 201 14.99 8.44 -4.97
C MET A 201 13.57 7.91 -5.09
N ALA A 202 13.02 7.80 -6.30
CA ALA A 202 11.70 7.21 -6.58
C ALA A 202 11.72 5.67 -6.59
N SER A 203 12.45 5.06 -5.65
CA SER A 203 12.50 3.61 -5.45
C SER A 203 12.23 3.30 -3.98
N SER A 204 11.24 2.46 -3.72
CA SER A 204 10.95 1.95 -2.39
C SER A 204 11.46 0.52 -2.24
N ARG A 205 11.85 0.13 -1.02
CA ARG A 205 12.38 -1.20 -0.71
C ARG A 205 11.40 -1.94 0.18
N VAL A 206 11.11 -3.18 -0.18
CA VAL A 206 10.35 -4.13 0.65
C VAL A 206 11.30 -5.24 1.07
N ASP A 207 11.46 -5.42 2.38
CA ASP A 207 12.25 -6.48 2.97
C ASP A 207 11.35 -7.58 3.53
N PHE A 208 11.61 -8.82 3.15
CA PHE A 208 11.00 -9.99 3.77
C PHE A 208 11.90 -10.46 4.90
N PRO A 209 11.49 -10.29 6.17
CA PRO A 209 12.35 -10.57 7.31
C PRO A 209 12.62 -12.08 7.44
N GLY A 210 13.77 -12.41 8.01
CA GLY A 210 14.16 -13.78 8.31
C GLY A 210 15.08 -14.40 7.26
N THR A 211 15.32 -15.69 7.42
CA THR A 211 16.10 -16.51 6.49
C THR A 211 15.21 -17.64 6.01
N ILE A 212 15.03 -17.75 4.69
CA ILE A 212 14.25 -18.82 4.08
C ILE A 212 15.22 -19.94 3.72
N ASP A 213 15.01 -21.13 4.27
CA ASP A 213 15.69 -22.32 3.75
C ASP A 213 15.15 -22.60 2.35
N ARG A 214 16.06 -22.60 1.37
CA ARG A 214 15.72 -22.87 -0.02
C ARG A 214 15.67 -24.37 -0.30
N SER A 215 16.16 -25.20 0.62
CA SER A 215 16.11 -26.65 0.50
C SER A 215 14.65 -27.09 0.61
N GLY A 216 14.11 -27.65 -0.48
CA GLY A 216 12.69 -28.05 -0.56
C GLY A 216 11.71 -26.96 -1.00
N LEU A 217 12.14 -25.73 -1.29
CA LEU A 217 11.27 -24.70 -1.84
C LEU A 217 10.99 -24.97 -3.32
N GLU A 218 9.74 -25.28 -3.66
CA GLU A 218 9.33 -25.55 -5.04
C GLU A 218 9.18 -24.26 -5.87
N SER A 219 8.63 -23.20 -5.28
CA SER A 219 8.35 -21.95 -5.98
C SER A 219 8.31 -20.74 -5.02
N ALA A 220 8.32 -19.53 -5.58
CA ALA A 220 8.08 -18.28 -4.86
C ALA A 220 7.30 -17.32 -5.76
N GLU A 221 6.36 -16.60 -5.18
CA GLU A 221 5.50 -15.64 -5.88
C GLU A 221 5.49 -14.29 -5.15
N LEU A 222 5.45 -13.21 -5.93
CA LEU A 222 5.22 -11.86 -5.41
C LEU A 222 4.01 -11.25 -6.12
N PHE A 223 2.97 -10.94 -5.35
CA PHE A 223 1.83 -10.16 -5.80
C PHE A 223 1.98 -8.70 -5.36
N LEU A 224 2.02 -7.79 -6.32
CA LEU A 224 2.16 -6.35 -6.07
C LEU A 224 1.00 -5.59 -6.70
N VAL A 225 0.35 -4.73 -5.90
CA VAL A 225 -0.66 -3.80 -6.40
C VAL A 225 0.01 -2.45 -6.65
N ALA A 226 0.01 -2.01 -7.91
CA ALA A 226 0.58 -0.73 -8.33
C ALA A 226 -0.49 0.14 -9.03
N PRO A 227 -1.39 0.80 -8.26
CA PRO A 227 -2.42 1.65 -8.85
C PRO A 227 -1.79 2.76 -9.69
N SER A 228 -2.34 3.02 -10.88
CA SER A 228 -1.78 3.97 -11.87
C SER A 228 -0.37 3.65 -12.40
N GLY A 229 0.20 2.46 -12.13
CA GLY A 229 1.52 2.06 -12.65
C GLY A 229 1.57 1.73 -14.15
N GLY A 230 0.44 1.78 -14.87
CA GLY A 230 0.36 1.29 -16.26
C GLY A 230 -0.06 2.32 -17.31
N TYR A 231 -0.45 3.54 -16.94
CA TYR A 231 -1.08 4.48 -17.89
C TYR A 231 -0.20 5.68 -18.23
N THR A 232 0.19 5.80 -19.50
CA THR A 232 0.76 7.03 -20.07
C THR A 232 0.01 7.41 -21.35
N ARG A 233 -0.20 8.70 -21.58
CA ARG A 233 -0.72 9.22 -22.87
C ARG A 233 0.34 9.19 -23.98
N GLU A 234 1.60 9.03 -23.62
CA GLU A 234 2.76 9.10 -24.50
C GLU A 234 3.46 7.73 -24.51
N LYS A 235 3.95 7.29 -25.68
CA LYS A 235 4.65 6.01 -25.84
C LYS A 235 6.02 6.06 -25.15
N ILE A 236 6.05 5.90 -23.83
CA ILE A 236 7.28 5.80 -23.04
C ILE A 236 7.59 4.31 -22.86
N PRO A 237 8.75 3.82 -23.35
CA PRO A 237 9.04 2.39 -23.47
C PRO A 237 9.41 1.65 -22.17
N VAL A 238 9.52 2.34 -21.03
CA VAL A 238 9.74 1.72 -19.71
C VAL A 238 9.05 2.57 -18.64
N ILE A 239 7.98 2.06 -18.03
CA ILE A 239 7.10 2.84 -17.14
C ILE A 239 7.41 2.56 -15.67
N ASN A 240 7.53 1.29 -15.30
CA ASN A 240 7.85 0.86 -13.94
C ASN A 240 8.81 -0.33 -13.98
N ARG A 241 9.63 -0.46 -12.93
CA ARG A 241 10.61 -1.52 -12.78
C ARG A 241 10.48 -2.17 -11.41
N LEU A 242 10.55 -3.48 -11.39
CA LEU A 242 10.63 -4.27 -10.17
C LEU A 242 11.97 -5.00 -10.15
N PHE A 243 12.74 -4.77 -9.09
CA PHE A 243 14.05 -5.36 -8.89
C PHE A 243 13.95 -6.47 -7.85
N PHE A 244 14.41 -7.67 -8.18
CA PHE A 244 14.50 -8.80 -7.25
C PHE A 244 15.94 -8.99 -6.80
N ASN A 245 16.10 -9.38 -5.53
CA ASN A 245 17.38 -9.65 -4.85
C ASN A 245 18.52 -10.11 -5.77
N ARG A 246 19.71 -9.56 -5.52
CA ARG A 246 21.00 -9.95 -6.08
C ARG A 246 21.49 -11.24 -5.41
N GLU A 247 21.94 -12.24 -6.16
CA GLU A 247 22.65 -13.37 -5.55
C GLU A 247 23.94 -12.86 -4.88
N GLY A 248 24.15 -13.17 -3.60
CA GLY A 248 25.42 -12.96 -2.89
C GLY A 248 25.63 -11.64 -2.12
N THR A 249 24.59 -10.85 -1.84
CA THR A 249 24.74 -9.56 -1.11
C THR A 249 24.87 -9.67 0.41
N GLY A 250 24.57 -10.83 1.00
CA GLY A 250 24.71 -11.03 2.45
C GLY A 250 26.15 -10.90 2.98
N SER A 251 27.17 -10.95 2.11
CA SER A 251 28.59 -10.95 2.51
C SER A 251 29.43 -9.80 1.91
N MET A 252 28.85 -8.89 1.13
CA MET A 252 29.61 -7.82 0.46
C MET A 252 29.50 -6.48 1.19
N PRO A 253 30.62 -5.78 1.47
CA PRO A 253 30.59 -4.43 2.00
C PRO A 253 29.85 -3.46 1.08
N SER A 254 29.04 -2.57 1.64
CA SER A 254 28.16 -1.63 0.92
C SER A 254 28.86 -0.77 -0.15
N PHE A 255 30.15 -0.44 0.04
CA PHE A 255 30.90 0.37 -0.93
C PHE A 255 31.21 -0.39 -2.25
N PHE A 256 31.31 -1.72 -2.21
CA PHE A 256 31.49 -2.53 -3.43
C PHE A 256 30.22 -2.53 -4.29
N GLU A 257 29.03 -2.41 -3.68
CA GLU A 257 27.77 -2.29 -4.41
C GLU A 257 27.69 -0.98 -5.20
N THR A 258 28.15 0.12 -4.58
CA THR A 258 28.25 1.43 -5.24
C THR A 258 29.19 1.39 -6.44
N ILE A 259 30.34 0.71 -6.32
CA ILE A 259 31.31 0.55 -7.41
C ILE A 259 30.71 -0.29 -8.55
N LEU A 260 30.08 -1.41 -8.24
CA LEU A 260 29.49 -2.29 -9.26
C LEU A 260 28.29 -1.64 -9.96
N SER A 261 27.47 -0.89 -9.22
CA SER A 261 26.36 -0.11 -9.78
C SER A 261 26.85 1.02 -10.70
N ALA A 262 28.00 1.63 -10.38
CA ALA A 262 28.61 2.67 -11.20
C ALA A 262 29.29 2.11 -12.46
N LEU A 263 29.91 0.94 -12.37
CA LEU A 263 30.62 0.30 -13.49
C LEU A 263 29.69 -0.48 -14.44
N PHE A 264 28.59 -1.01 -13.92
CA PHE A 264 27.61 -1.81 -14.67
C PHE A 264 26.18 -1.32 -14.36
N PRO A 265 25.77 -0.15 -14.90
CA PRO A 265 24.41 0.34 -14.74
C PRO A 265 23.41 -0.66 -15.32
N GLY A 266 22.59 -1.28 -14.45
CA GLY A 266 21.64 -2.35 -14.80
C GLY A 266 22.01 -3.76 -14.33
N SER A 267 23.12 -3.96 -13.61
CA SER A 267 23.58 -5.28 -13.13
C SER A 267 22.87 -5.82 -11.86
N ASN A 268 21.69 -5.30 -11.53
CA ASN A 268 21.07 -5.44 -10.20
C ASN A 268 20.03 -6.58 -10.14
N GLY A 269 20.49 -7.83 -10.19
CA GLY A 269 19.61 -9.00 -10.03
C GLY A 269 18.66 -9.22 -11.21
N LYS A 270 17.55 -9.91 -10.99
CA LYS A 270 16.50 -10.07 -12.03
C LYS A 270 15.64 -8.81 -12.05
N GLU A 271 15.48 -8.23 -13.23
CA GLU A 271 14.64 -7.05 -13.48
C GLU A 271 13.38 -7.48 -14.24
N TRP A 272 12.22 -7.05 -13.76
CA TRP A 272 11.01 -7.01 -14.57
C TRP A 272 10.73 -5.56 -14.95
N ALA A 273 10.48 -5.32 -16.24
CA ALA A 273 10.12 -4.01 -16.77
C ALA A 273 8.80 -4.13 -17.54
N ASN A 274 7.90 -3.18 -17.30
CA ASN A 274 6.71 -3.02 -18.14
C ASN A 274 7.13 -2.34 -19.45
N VAL A 275 7.03 -3.06 -20.58
CA VAL A 275 7.43 -2.60 -21.93
C VAL A 275 6.23 -2.15 -22.75
#